data_AF-A0A3M2TPZ6-F1
#
_entry.id   AF-A0A3M2TPZ6-F1
#
_cell.length_a   1.000
_cell.length_b   1.000
_cell.length_c   1.000
_cell.angle_alpha   90.00
_cell.angle_beta   90.00
_cell.angle_gamma   90.00
#
_symmetry.space_group_name_H-M   'P 1'
#
loop_
_entity.id
_entity.type
_entity.pdbx_description
1 polymer ?
#
loop_
_entity_poly.entity_id
_entity_poly.type
_entity_poly.pdbx_seq_one_letter_code
_entity_poly.pdbx_strand_id
1 'polypeptide(L)' 'MLEALIARPGRVTSKEQLAAQVFGLDEEASPDAIEIYVHRLRKKLDGHSVGIVTFRGLGYLLESRDD' A
#
# COMPACT_ATOMS: atom_id res chain seq x y z
N MET A 1 1.59 6.07 3.63
CA MET A 1 1.30 4.80 2.93
C MET A 1 2.49 4.26 2.14
N LEU A 2 3.09 5.00 1.19
CA LEU A 2 4.27 4.49 0.47
C LEU A 2 5.41 4.14 1.45
N GLU A 3 5.69 5.03 2.41
CA GLU A 3 6.62 4.80 3.51
C GLU A 3 6.33 3.50 4.29
N ALA A 4 5.06 3.24 4.62
CA ALA A 4 4.62 2.02 5.30
C ALA A 4 5.00 0.74 4.54
N LEU A 5 4.89 0.78 3.21
CA LEU A 5 5.27 -0.34 2.35
C LEU A 5 6.79 -0.44 2.19
N ILE A 6 7.50 0.68 2.09
CA ILE A 6 8.97 0.73 2.01
C ILE A 6 9.61 0.20 3.29
N ALA A 7 9.04 0.50 4.46
CA ALA A 7 9.54 0.04 5.75
C ALA A 7 9.49 -1.50 5.91
N ARG A 8 8.82 -2.21 5.00
CA ARG A 8 8.61 -3.66 5.03
C ARG A 8 8.87 -4.29 3.65
N PRO A 9 10.11 -4.23 3.13
CA PRO A 9 10.43 -4.76 1.82
C PRO A 9 10.15 -6.27 1.77
N GLY A 10 9.57 -6.75 0.66
CA GLY A 10 9.26 -8.17 0.46
C GLY A 10 8.15 -8.73 1.36
N ARG A 11 7.43 -7.90 2.13
CA ARG A 11 6.34 -8.35 3.01
C ARG A 11 4.99 -7.75 2.63
N VAL A 12 3.98 -8.61 2.57
CA VAL A 12 2.58 -8.17 2.39
C VAL A 12 2.13 -7.42 3.64
N THR A 13 1.58 -6.23 3.44
CA THR A 13 0.95 -5.41 4.49
C THR A 13 -0.56 -5.38 4.27
N SER A 14 -1.31 -5.75 5.29
CA SER A 14 -2.79 -5.80 5.25
C SER A 14 -3.42 -4.41 5.13
N LYS A 15 -4.68 -4.37 4.69
CA LYS A 15 -5.46 -3.12 4.61
C LYS A 15 -5.56 -2.45 5.97
N GLU A 16 -5.80 -3.24 7.00
CA GLU A 16 -5.97 -2.79 8.38
C GLU A 16 -4.68 -2.19 8.93
N GLN A 17 -3.54 -2.81 8.64
CA GLN A 17 -2.22 -2.26 9.00
C GLN A 17 -1.91 -0.97 8.25
N LEU A 18 -2.26 -0.87 6.97
CA LEU A 18 -2.09 0.38 6.22
C LEU A 18 -3.02 1.48 6.74
N ALA A 19 -4.26 1.14 7.07
CA ALA A 19 -5.23 2.05 7.68
C ALA A 19 -4.68 2.62 9.00
N ALA A 20 -4.23 1.75 9.91
CA ALA A 20 -3.67 2.15 11.20
C ALA A 20 -2.38 2.99 11.12
N GLN A 21 -1.63 2.92 10.01
CA GLN A 21 -0.41 3.73 9.81
C GLN A 21 -0.65 5.03 9.04
N VAL A 22 -1.71 5.10 8.23
CA VAL A 22 -2.03 6.27 7.40
C VAL A 22 -2.91 7.24 8.15
N PHE A 23 -3.81 6.72 8.98
CA PHE A 23 -4.76 7.49 9.76
C PHE A 23 -4.34 7.44 11.23
N GLY A 24 -4.48 8.56 11.95
CA GLY A 24 -4.23 8.61 13.39
C GLY A 24 -5.28 7.83 14.18
N LEU A 25 -5.03 7.59 15.47
CA LEU A 25 -5.95 6.87 16.37
C LEU A 25 -7.35 7.52 16.47
N ASP A 26 -7.46 8.82 16.15
CA ASP A 26 -8.70 9.61 16.25
C ASP A 26 -9.42 9.77 14.90
N GLU A 27 -8.87 9.23 13.80
CA GLU A 27 -9.52 9.24 12.49
C GLU A 27 -10.10 7.86 12.18
N GLU A 28 -11.40 7.79 11.85
CA GLU A 28 -12.00 6.57 11.31
C GLU A 28 -11.39 6.26 9.93
N ALA A 29 -10.33 5.47 10.00
CA ALA A 29 -9.58 4.94 8.90
C ALA A 29 -10.41 3.88 8.16
N SER A 30 -11.27 4.28 7.21
CA SER A 30 -12.00 3.29 6.43
C SER A 30 -11.02 2.44 5.59
N PRO A 31 -11.04 1.10 5.71
CA PRO A 31 -10.24 0.21 4.84
C PRO A 31 -10.49 0.43 3.35
N ASP A 32 -11.65 0.96 2.98
CA ASP A 32 -11.99 1.30 1.59
C ASP A 32 -11.20 2.51 1.09
N ALA A 33 -10.85 3.45 1.98
CA ALA A 33 -9.99 4.57 1.64
C ALA A 33 -8.57 4.12 1.25
N ILE A 34 -8.09 3.00 1.81
CA ILE A 34 -6.80 2.41 1.43
C ILE A 34 -6.80 1.98 -0.03
N GLU A 35 -7.91 1.47 -0.56
CA GLU A 35 -7.99 1.12 -1.99
C GLU A 35 -7.81 2.36 -2.89
N ILE A 36 -8.42 3.48 -2.50
CA ILE A 36 -8.28 4.76 -3.21
C ILE A 36 -6.82 5.22 -3.18
N TYR A 37 -6.16 5.13 -2.03
CA TYR A 37 -4.74 5.49 -1.91
C TYR A 37 -3.84 4.56 -2.73
N VAL A 38 -4.09 3.25 -2.72
CA VAL A 38 -3.33 2.28 -3.53
C VAL A 38 -3.51 2.57 -5.02
N HIS A 39 -4.72 2.88 -5.47
CA HIS A 39 -4.98 3.28 -6.85
C HIS A 39 -4.20 4.55 -7.23
N ARG A 40 -4.26 5.59 -6.41
CA ARG A 40 -3.52 6.84 -6.62
C ARG A 40 -2.01 6.61 -6.62
N LEU A 41 -1.51 5.79 -5.70
CA LEU A 41 -0.08 5.50 -5.60
C LEU A 41 0.41 4.68 -6.78
N ARG A 42 -0.35 3.68 -7.25
CA ARG A 42 -0.03 2.94 -8.49
C ARG A 42 0.11 3.87 -9.70
N LYS A 43 -0.80 4.83 -9.86
CA LYS A 43 -0.68 5.84 -10.92
C LYS A 43 0.59 6.68 -10.80
N LYS A 44 1.03 7.00 -9.58
CA LYS A 44 2.27 7.74 -9.35
C LYS A 44 3.54 6.90 -9.57
N LEU A 45 3.45 5.59 -9.40
CA LEU A 45 4.54 4.65 -9.62
C LEU A 45 4.57 4.12 -11.07
N ASP A 46 3.62 4.52 -11.90
CA ASP A 46 3.59 4.11 -13.30
C ASP A 46 4.82 4.63 -14.05
N GLY A 47 5.44 3.79 -14.85
CA GLY A 47 6.72 4.08 -15.51
C GLY A 47 7.97 4.05 -14.61
N HIS A 48 7.85 3.74 -13.32
CA HIS A 48 9.00 3.51 -12.43
C HIS A 48 9.31 2.01 -12.26
N SER A 49 10.54 1.70 -11.83
CA SER A 49 11.03 0.34 -11.57
C SER A 49 10.47 -0.31 -10.29
N VAL A 50 9.38 0.22 -9.75
CA VAL A 50 8.75 -0.25 -8.52
C VAL A 50 7.24 -0.20 -8.68
N GLY A 51 6.54 -1.20 -8.16
CA GLY A 51 5.09 -1.32 -8.27
C GLY A 51 4.45 -1.86 -7.00
N ILE A 52 3.12 -1.79 -6.95
CA ILE A 52 2.33 -2.36 -5.85
C ILE A 52 1.55 -3.56 -6.35
N VAL A 53 1.83 -4.72 -5.78
CA VAL A 53 1.11 -5.98 -6.04
C VAL A 53 -0.01 -6.15 -5.01
N THR A 54 -1.18 -6.60 -5.46
CA THR A 54 -2.29 -6.98 -4.57
C THR A 54 -2.30 -8.48 -4.37
N PHE A 55 -2.20 -8.90 -3.11
CA PHE A 55 -2.49 -10.26 -2.69
C PHE A 55 -3.94 -10.28 -2.16
N ARG A 56 -4.87 -10.78 -2.98
CA ARG A 56 -6.30 -10.76 -2.64
C ARG A 56 -6.55 -11.45 -1.29
N GLY A 57 -7.27 -10.76 -0.40
CA GLY A 57 -7.55 -11.23 0.96
C GLY A 57 -6.39 -11.08 1.96
N LEU A 58 -5.19 -10.67 1.52
CA LEU A 58 -4.01 -10.54 2.38
C LEU A 58 -3.50 -9.10 2.47
N GLY A 59 -3.53 -8.33 1.37
CA GLY A 59 -3.11 -6.93 1.35
C GLY A 59 -2.23 -6.57 0.16
N TYR A 60 -1.22 -5.74 0.41
CA TYR A 60 -0.40 -5.11 -0.62
C TYR A 60 1.08 -5.28 -0.33
N LEU A 61 1.86 -5.42 -1.39
CA LEU A 61 3.31 -5.50 -1.35
C LEU A 61 3.89 -4.45 -2.31
N LEU A 62 4.95 -3.77 -1.89
CA LEU A 62 5.80 -2.99 -2.79
C LEU A 62 6.92 -3.89 -3.30
N GLU A 63 7.11 -3.94 -4.61
CA GLU A 63 8.05 -4.85 -5.28
C GLU A 63 8.78 -4.11 -6.40
N SER A 64 10.04 -4.50 -6.68
CA SER A 64 10.72 -4.05 -7.88
C SER A 64 10.04 -4.63 -9.11
N ARG A 65 9.93 -3.83 -10.15
CA ARG A 65 9.60 -4.29 -11.49
C ARG A 65 10.94 -4.61 -12.14
N ASP A 66 11.40 -5.84 -11.95
CA ASP A 66 12.52 -6.35 -12.73
C ASP A 66 11.95 -6.71 -14.11
N ASP A 67 12.43 -6.04 -15.16
CA ASP A 67 12.22 -6.45 -16.56
C ASP A 67 13.00 -7.75 -16.86
#